data_AF-H0EQN5-F1
#
_entry.id   AF-H0EQN5-F1
#
_cell.length_a   1.000
_cell.length_b   1.000
_cell.length_c   1.000
_cell.angle_alpha   90.00
_cell.angle_beta   90.00
_cell.angle_gamma   90.00
#
_symmetry.space_group_name_H-M   'P 1'
#
loop_
_entity.id
_entity.type
_entity.pdbx_description
1 polymer ?
#
loop_
_entity_poly.entity_id
_entity_poly.type
_entity_poly.pdbx_seq_one_letter_code
_entity_poly.pdbx_strand_id
1 'polypeptide(L)'
;MPEIVDRVAAMVDYTLDTIVGPKSKNLKVKDPKKYAFEPKTLLSEFIDIYLNLGVSERFIEAVARDGRSYKPENFNNASRILSRFSIRSNEDLAAFEALKERFKIAKEIDDQDEGDLGEIPDEFEDPILATLMEDPVILPISQQTVDRNLKERIIKWKAEKREQAKNARATATAEKMDVTEG
;
A
#
# COMPACT_ATOMS: atom_id res chain seq x y z
N MET A 1 -17.78 0.75 -8.00
CA MET A 1 -16.97 -0.45 -7.71
C MET A 1 -15.79 0.04 -6.86
N PRO A 2 -15.89 -0.01 -5.51
CA PRO A 2 -14.98 0.67 -4.58
C PRO A 2 -13.50 0.33 -4.78
N GLU A 3 -13.21 -0.94 -5.01
CA GLU A 3 -11.86 -1.50 -5.17
C GLU A 3 -11.02 -0.87 -6.29
N ILE A 4 -11.65 -0.29 -7.32
CA ILE A 4 -10.94 0.37 -8.42
C ILE A 4 -10.40 1.72 -7.96
N VAL A 5 -11.14 2.45 -7.12
CA VAL A 5 -10.76 3.79 -6.66
C VAL A 5 -9.50 3.69 -5.80
N ASP A 6 -9.47 2.75 -4.85
CA ASP A 6 -8.31 2.53 -3.97
C ASP A 6 -7.07 2.11 -4.77
N ARG A 7 -7.23 1.22 -5.76
CA ARG A 7 -6.13 0.80 -6.63
C ARG A 7 -5.58 1.93 -7.48
N VAL A 8 -6.46 2.78 -8.02
CA VAL A 8 -6.06 3.93 -8.82
C VAL A 8 -5.34 4.95 -7.94
N ALA A 9 -5.92 5.36 -6.81
CA ALA A 9 -5.30 6.28 -5.86
C ALA A 9 -3.89 5.79 -5.47
N ALA A 10 -3.79 4.54 -5.00
CA ALA A 10 -2.53 3.97 -4.54
C ALA A 10 -1.50 3.77 -5.67
N MET A 11 -1.91 3.67 -6.93
CA MET A 11 -1.01 3.64 -8.10
C MET A 11 -0.47 5.03 -8.43
N VAL A 12 -1.35 6.03 -8.42
CA VAL A 12 -1.00 7.42 -8.73
C VAL A 12 -0.09 7.98 -7.62
N ASP A 13 -0.37 7.70 -6.35
CA ASP A 13 0.47 8.15 -5.22
C ASP A 13 1.85 7.49 -5.22
N TYR A 14 1.92 6.18 -5.51
CA TYR A 14 3.20 5.50 -5.67
C TYR A 14 4.04 6.12 -6.78
N THR A 15 3.39 6.47 -7.90
CA THR A 15 4.08 7.08 -9.04
C THR A 15 4.55 8.49 -8.70
N LEU A 16 3.72 9.29 -8.01
CA LEU A 16 4.11 10.59 -7.50
C LEU A 16 5.33 10.48 -6.57
N ASP A 17 5.29 9.60 -5.56
CA ASP A 17 6.44 9.32 -4.67
C ASP A 17 7.71 8.93 -5.43
N THR A 18 7.56 8.19 -6.52
CA THR A 18 8.69 7.77 -7.35
C THR A 18 9.29 8.93 -8.15
N ILE A 19 8.48 9.82 -8.71
CA ILE A 19 8.92 10.91 -9.60
C ILE A 19 9.40 12.14 -8.82
N VAL A 20 8.78 12.47 -7.68
CA VAL A 20 9.10 13.69 -6.90
C VAL A 20 9.76 13.41 -5.55
N GLY A 21 9.71 12.17 -5.07
CA GLY A 21 10.32 11.76 -3.81
C GLY A 21 11.81 11.40 -3.93
N PRO A 22 12.43 10.84 -2.88
CA PRO A 22 13.85 10.49 -2.85
C PRO A 22 14.28 9.51 -3.95
N LYS A 23 13.35 8.65 -4.39
CA LYS A 23 13.53 7.65 -5.45
C LYS A 23 13.73 8.27 -6.83
N SER A 24 13.36 9.54 -7.03
CA SER A 24 13.57 10.26 -8.29
C SER A 24 15.03 10.26 -8.76
N LYS A 25 15.98 10.19 -7.81
CA LYS A 25 17.42 10.06 -8.11
C LYS A 25 17.76 8.79 -8.88
N ASN A 26 16.99 7.72 -8.67
CA ASN A 26 17.17 6.43 -9.36
C ASN A 26 16.67 6.48 -10.81
N LEU A 27 15.86 7.47 -11.16
CA LEU A 27 15.34 7.67 -12.52
C LEU A 27 16.32 8.41 -13.43
N LYS A 28 17.51 8.78 -12.92
CA LYS A 28 18.53 9.50 -13.69
C LYS A 28 19.28 8.53 -14.60
N VAL A 29 18.87 8.47 -15.85
CA VAL A 29 19.55 7.71 -16.92
C VAL A 29 20.46 8.60 -17.75
N LYS A 30 21.54 8.03 -18.33
CA LYS A 30 22.51 8.78 -19.15
C LYS A 30 21.90 9.42 -20.40
N ASP A 31 20.89 8.78 -20.99
CA ASP A 31 20.18 9.28 -22.16
C ASP A 31 18.66 9.05 -21.99
N PRO A 32 17.91 10.03 -21.45
CA PRO A 32 16.46 9.92 -21.23
C PRO A 32 15.67 9.81 -22.53
N LYS A 33 16.16 10.44 -23.61
CA LYS A 33 15.46 10.47 -24.92
C LYS A 33 15.39 9.10 -25.56
N LYS A 34 16.44 8.28 -25.38
CA LYS A 34 16.45 6.88 -25.82
C LYS A 34 15.29 6.06 -25.25
N TYR A 35 14.81 6.41 -24.06
CA TYR A 35 13.72 5.70 -23.38
C TYR A 35 12.38 6.45 -23.45
N ALA A 36 12.31 7.53 -24.24
CA ALA A 36 11.17 8.45 -24.26
C ALA A 36 10.73 8.89 -22.85
N PHE A 37 11.69 9.02 -21.93
CA PHE A 37 11.40 9.33 -20.54
C PHE A 37 11.48 10.82 -20.28
N GLU A 38 10.31 11.46 -20.18
CA GLU A 38 10.16 12.88 -19.90
C GLU A 38 9.49 13.11 -18.54
N PRO A 39 10.26 13.19 -17.43
CA PRO A 39 9.70 13.19 -16.08
C PRO A 39 8.81 14.41 -15.78
N LYS A 40 9.04 15.53 -16.48
CA LYS A 40 8.23 16.75 -16.34
C LYS A 40 6.86 16.60 -17.00
N THR A 41 6.85 16.08 -18.23
CA THR A 41 5.63 15.79 -18.98
C THR A 41 4.81 14.74 -18.24
N LEU A 42 5.46 13.66 -17.79
CA LEU A 42 4.84 12.62 -16.98
C LEU A 42 4.24 13.16 -15.69
N LEU A 43 5.00 13.98 -14.93
CA LEU A 43 4.45 14.62 -13.72
C LEU A 43 3.20 15.43 -14.04
N SER A 44 3.24 16.21 -15.13
CA SER A 44 2.10 17.00 -15.59
C SER A 44 0.87 16.12 -15.82
N GLU A 45 0.99 15.06 -16.59
CA GLU A 45 -0.09 14.13 -16.89
C GLU A 45 -0.66 13.46 -15.63
N PHE A 46 0.19 13.12 -14.66
CA PHE A 46 -0.26 12.57 -13.37
C PHE A 46 -1.06 13.60 -12.56
N ILE A 47 -0.71 14.88 -12.61
CA ILE A 47 -1.51 15.94 -11.97
C ILE A 47 -2.90 16.06 -12.60
N ASP A 48 -3.06 15.83 -13.92
CA ASP A 48 -4.39 15.79 -14.53
C ASP A 48 -5.26 14.70 -13.92
N ILE A 49 -4.69 13.53 -13.61
CA ILE A 49 -5.44 12.45 -12.99
C ILE A 49 -5.97 12.90 -11.62
N TYR A 50 -5.14 13.55 -10.81
CA TYR A 50 -5.58 14.10 -9.52
C TYR A 50 -6.66 15.17 -9.68
N LEU A 51 -6.48 16.13 -10.59
CA LEU A 51 -7.46 17.20 -10.80
C LEU A 51 -8.80 16.67 -11.33
N ASN A 52 -8.77 15.70 -12.24
CA ASN A 52 -9.97 15.11 -12.83
C ASN A 52 -10.71 14.20 -11.84
N LEU A 53 -9.99 13.41 -11.04
CA LEU A 53 -10.61 12.47 -10.08
C LEU A 53 -10.87 13.11 -8.70
N GLY A 54 -10.22 14.22 -8.40
CA GLY A 54 -10.35 14.99 -7.15
C GLY A 54 -11.71 15.66 -6.94
N VAL A 55 -12.64 15.52 -7.89
CA VAL A 55 -14.06 15.88 -7.69
C VAL A 55 -14.79 14.86 -6.82
N SER A 56 -14.27 13.63 -6.70
CA SER A 56 -14.88 12.54 -5.95
C SER A 56 -14.29 12.45 -4.54
N GLU A 57 -15.11 12.63 -3.50
CA GLU A 57 -14.67 12.47 -2.10
C GLU A 57 -14.05 11.10 -1.83
N ARG A 58 -14.61 10.03 -2.40
CA ARG A 58 -14.04 8.67 -2.28
C ARG A 58 -12.60 8.57 -2.78
N PHE A 59 -12.25 9.35 -3.81
CA PHE A 59 -10.89 9.36 -4.34
C PHE A 59 -9.96 10.14 -3.42
N ILE A 60 -10.44 11.23 -2.83
CA ILE A 60 -9.71 12.03 -1.84
C ILE A 60 -9.40 11.20 -0.60
N GLU A 61 -10.40 10.51 -0.06
CA GLU A 61 -10.23 9.57 1.06
C GLU A 61 -9.25 8.45 0.71
N ALA A 62 -9.38 7.86 -0.49
CA ALA A 62 -8.48 6.78 -0.92
C ALA A 62 -7.02 7.23 -1.07
N VAL A 63 -6.78 8.44 -1.57
CA VAL A 63 -5.44 9.05 -1.65
C VAL A 63 -4.90 9.31 -0.24
N ALA A 64 -5.70 9.93 0.63
CA ALA A 64 -5.29 10.22 2.00
C ALA A 64 -4.94 8.95 2.80
N ARG A 65 -5.70 7.86 2.59
CA ARG A 65 -5.52 6.59 3.29
C ARG A 65 -4.35 5.74 2.77
N ASP A 66 -3.71 6.07 1.64
CA ASP A 66 -2.56 5.31 1.13
C ASP A 66 -1.28 5.55 1.96
N GLY A 67 -1.22 4.98 3.17
CA GLY A 67 -0.16 5.20 4.14
C GLY A 67 1.26 4.82 3.68
N ARG A 68 1.40 4.08 2.58
CA ARG A 68 2.70 3.72 1.99
C ARG A 68 3.28 4.82 1.09
N SER A 69 2.45 5.55 0.35
CA SER A 69 2.92 6.47 -0.70
C SER A 69 2.49 7.91 -0.47
N TYR A 70 1.31 8.14 0.12
CA TYR A 70 0.81 9.47 0.43
C TYR A 70 1.76 10.18 1.40
N LYS A 71 2.28 11.32 0.97
CA LYS A 71 3.13 12.23 1.74
C LYS A 71 2.84 13.65 1.30
N PRO A 72 2.31 14.54 2.16
CA PRO A 72 2.02 15.93 1.79
C PRO A 72 3.22 16.65 1.15
N GLU A 73 4.44 16.31 1.55
CA GLU A 73 5.69 16.84 1.01
C GLU A 73 5.85 16.54 -0.48
N ASN A 74 5.41 15.36 -0.95
CA ASN A 74 5.48 14.99 -2.36
C ASN A 74 4.60 15.91 -3.20
N PHE A 75 3.37 16.19 -2.77
CA PHE A 75 2.47 17.12 -3.47
C PHE A 75 3.01 18.56 -3.47
N ASN A 76 3.64 19.00 -2.38
CA ASN A 76 4.32 20.28 -2.31
C ASN A 76 5.54 20.35 -3.26
N ASN A 77 6.33 19.29 -3.35
CA ASN A 77 7.44 19.19 -4.30
C ASN A 77 6.94 19.21 -5.76
N ALA A 78 5.85 18.51 -6.06
CA ALA A 78 5.21 18.57 -7.37
C ALA A 78 4.80 20.00 -7.72
N SER A 79 4.12 20.70 -6.80
CA SER A 79 3.71 22.11 -6.98
C SER A 79 4.91 23.03 -7.28
N ARG A 80 6.03 22.84 -6.57
CA ARG A 80 7.28 23.57 -6.81
C ARG A 80 7.89 23.27 -8.19
N ILE A 81 7.86 22.03 -8.65
CA ILE A 81 8.39 21.65 -9.97
C ILE A 81 7.53 22.27 -11.09
N LEU A 82 6.20 22.14 -10.98
CA LEU A 82 5.26 22.64 -11.99
C LEU A 82 5.34 24.16 -12.15
N SER A 83 5.40 24.89 -11.02
CA SER A 83 5.55 26.35 -11.01
C SER A 83 6.92 26.80 -11.52
N ARG A 84 8.01 26.20 -11.05
CA ARG A 84 9.39 26.57 -11.45
C ARG A 84 9.63 26.45 -12.95
N PHE A 85 9.03 25.47 -13.60
CA PHE A 85 9.20 25.21 -15.02
C PHE A 85 8.02 25.71 -15.87
N SER A 86 7.05 26.41 -15.27
CA SER A 86 5.85 26.91 -15.94
C SER A 86 5.15 25.83 -16.79
N ILE A 87 5.04 24.61 -16.25
CA ILE A 87 4.49 23.45 -16.96
C ILE A 87 2.95 23.56 -17.06
N ARG A 88 2.33 24.24 -16.10
CA ARG A 88 0.87 24.36 -15.92
C ARG A 88 0.44 25.81 -15.80
N SER A 89 -0.86 26.05 -16.05
CA SER A 89 -1.48 27.37 -15.87
C SER A 89 -1.55 27.74 -14.37
N ASN A 90 -1.69 29.03 -14.08
CA ASN A 90 -1.90 29.48 -12.69
C ASN A 90 -3.24 28.96 -12.10
N GLU A 91 -4.24 28.73 -12.96
CA GLU A 91 -5.53 28.18 -12.57
C GLU A 91 -5.41 26.71 -12.15
N ASP A 92 -4.72 25.88 -12.95
CA ASP A 92 -4.44 24.48 -12.62
C ASP A 92 -3.65 24.36 -11.31
N LEU A 93 -2.66 25.24 -11.11
CA LEU A 93 -1.88 25.29 -9.88
C LEU A 93 -2.75 25.64 -8.68
N ALA A 94 -3.64 26.64 -8.80
CA ALA A 94 -4.56 27.00 -7.72
C ALA A 94 -5.55 25.87 -7.40
N ALA A 95 -6.09 25.19 -8.42
CA ALA A 95 -6.95 24.03 -8.25
C ALA A 95 -6.21 22.88 -7.54
N PHE A 96 -4.93 22.66 -7.90
CA PHE A 96 -4.10 21.66 -7.25
C PHE A 96 -3.79 22.01 -5.79
N GLU A 97 -3.52 23.28 -5.47
CA GLU A 97 -3.36 23.74 -4.09
C GLU A 97 -4.62 23.48 -3.25
N ALA A 98 -5.80 23.79 -3.78
CA ALA A 98 -7.07 23.50 -3.11
C ALA A 98 -7.29 21.99 -2.90
N LEU A 99 -6.91 21.17 -3.89
CA LEU A 99 -7.03 19.72 -3.79
C LEU A 99 -6.08 19.12 -2.74
N LYS A 100 -4.84 19.62 -2.63
CA LYS A 100 -3.90 19.20 -1.60
C LYS A 100 -4.44 19.42 -0.19
N GLU A 101 -5.09 20.56 0.04
CA GLU A 101 -5.68 20.86 1.34
C GLU A 101 -6.80 19.85 1.68
N ARG A 102 -7.60 19.46 0.68
CA ARG A 102 -8.63 18.41 0.88
C ARG A 102 -8.03 17.06 1.23
N PHE A 103 -6.92 16.64 0.59
CA PHE A 103 -6.23 15.41 0.98
C PHE A 103 -5.68 15.49 2.41
N LYS A 104 -5.14 16.64 2.82
CA LYS A 104 -4.63 16.87 4.16
C LYS A 104 -5.74 16.77 5.22
N ILE A 105 -6.86 17.44 4.98
CA ILE A 105 -8.05 17.37 5.86
C ILE A 105 -8.57 15.93 5.93
N ALA A 106 -8.72 15.25 4.80
CA ALA A 106 -9.17 13.86 4.78
C ALA A 106 -8.23 12.93 5.57
N LYS A 107 -6.91 13.16 5.51
CA LYS A 107 -5.95 12.41 6.32
C LYS A 107 -6.06 12.72 7.80
N GLU A 108 -6.21 14.00 8.17
CA GLU A 108 -6.42 14.38 9.57
C GLU A 108 -7.69 13.75 10.16
N ILE A 109 -8.77 13.64 9.37
CA ILE A 109 -10.00 12.94 9.78
C ILE A 109 -9.76 11.43 9.91
N ASP A 110 -9.13 10.79 8.92
CA ASP A 110 -8.80 9.36 8.94
C ASP A 110 -7.91 8.99 10.14
N ASP A 111 -6.90 9.82 10.45
CA ASP A 111 -6.02 9.66 11.62
C ASP A 111 -6.76 9.90 12.95
N GLN A 112 -7.71 10.85 12.98
CA GLN A 112 -8.57 11.10 14.16
C GLN A 112 -9.55 9.95 14.39
N ASP A 113 -10.23 9.49 13.34
CA ASP A 113 -11.14 8.35 13.40
C ASP A 113 -10.39 7.10 13.89
N GLU A 114 -9.16 6.86 13.41
CA GLU A 114 -8.31 5.77 13.90
C GLU A 114 -7.89 5.96 15.37
N GLY A 115 -7.62 7.20 15.79
CA GLY A 115 -7.30 7.54 17.18
C GLY A 115 -8.48 7.46 18.15
N ASP A 116 -9.70 7.79 17.69
CA ASP A 116 -10.94 7.80 18.46
C ASP A 116 -11.54 6.40 18.64
N LEU A 117 -11.18 5.45 17.76
CA LEU A 117 -11.62 4.05 17.84
C LEU A 117 -11.13 3.32 19.11
N GLY A 118 -10.22 3.92 19.89
CA GLY A 118 -9.79 3.39 21.17
C GLY A 118 -9.09 2.03 21.06
N GLU A 119 -8.75 1.42 22.19
CA GLU A 119 -8.31 0.03 22.21
C GLU A 119 -9.52 -0.89 21.99
N ILE A 120 -9.35 -1.90 21.15
CA ILE A 120 -10.35 -2.94 20.97
C ILE A 120 -10.52 -3.64 22.32
N PRO A 121 -11.74 -3.76 22.87
CA PRO A 121 -11.93 -4.51 24.10
C PRO A 121 -11.43 -5.95 23.94
N ASP A 122 -10.71 -6.47 24.95
CA ASP A 122 -10.08 -7.81 24.94
C ASP A 122 -11.00 -8.94 24.44
N GLU A 123 -12.31 -8.82 24.65
CA GLU A 123 -13.32 -9.80 24.23
C GLU A 123 -13.59 -9.85 22.73
N PHE A 124 -13.28 -8.76 22.00
CA PHE A 124 -13.42 -8.64 20.55
C PHE A 124 -12.07 -8.64 19.81
N GLU A 125 -10.96 -8.62 20.55
CA GLU A 125 -9.62 -8.66 20.01
C GLU A 125 -9.16 -10.11 19.75
N ASP A 126 -8.62 -10.36 18.57
CA ASP A 126 -7.99 -11.65 18.27
C ASP A 126 -6.72 -11.80 19.13
N PRO A 127 -6.60 -12.87 19.94
CA PRO A 127 -5.54 -13.02 20.94
C PRO A 127 -4.13 -13.25 20.33
N ILE A 128 -4.03 -13.38 19.00
CA ILE A 128 -2.77 -13.62 18.29
C ILE A 128 -2.43 -12.43 17.39
N LEU A 129 -3.41 -11.87 16.69
CA LEU A 129 -3.19 -10.77 15.75
C LEU A 129 -3.30 -9.39 16.40
N ALA A 130 -3.89 -9.27 17.59
CA ALA A 130 -4.18 -7.99 18.22
C ALA A 130 -5.01 -7.08 17.30
N THR A 131 -6.01 -7.67 16.63
CA THR A 131 -6.91 -7.00 15.68
C THR A 131 -8.35 -7.38 15.98
N LEU A 132 -9.31 -6.54 15.58
CA LEU A 132 -10.73 -6.83 15.75
C LEU A 132 -11.10 -8.14 15.02
N MET A 133 -11.76 -9.06 15.71
CA MET A 133 -12.29 -10.29 15.10
C MET A 133 -13.51 -9.96 14.24
N GLU A 134 -13.47 -10.27 12.94
CA GLU A 134 -14.60 -10.06 12.01
C GLU A 134 -15.51 -11.29 11.96
N ASP A 135 -14.93 -12.49 11.99
CA ASP A 135 -15.65 -13.78 11.99
C ASP A 135 -15.09 -14.68 13.12
N PRO A 136 -15.49 -14.41 14.38
CA PRO A 136 -14.97 -15.12 15.54
C PRO A 136 -15.38 -16.60 15.54
N VAL A 137 -14.39 -17.49 15.67
CA VAL A 137 -14.58 -18.95 15.74
C VAL A 137 -13.86 -19.55 16.94
N ILE A 138 -14.51 -20.51 17.58
CA ILE A 138 -13.94 -21.21 18.74
C ILE A 138 -13.02 -22.34 18.26
N LEU A 139 -11.79 -22.37 18.77
CA LEU A 139 -10.86 -23.47 18.53
C LEU A 139 -11.24 -24.69 19.37
N PRO A 140 -11.29 -25.91 18.78
CA PRO A 140 -11.81 -27.08 19.48
C PRO A 140 -10.96 -27.55 20.67
N ILE A 141 -9.65 -27.26 20.65
CA ILE A 141 -8.70 -27.72 21.70
C ILE A 141 -8.51 -26.66 22.78
N SER A 142 -8.14 -25.45 22.41
CA SER A 142 -7.86 -24.37 23.37
C SER A 142 -9.14 -23.70 23.89
N GLN A 143 -10.29 -23.92 23.23
CA GLN A 143 -11.55 -23.22 23.50
C GLN A 143 -11.43 -21.68 23.42
N GLN A 144 -10.34 -21.18 22.85
CA GLN A 144 -10.16 -19.75 22.56
C GLN A 144 -10.94 -19.36 21.32
N THR A 145 -11.55 -18.17 21.37
CA THR A 145 -12.13 -17.50 20.21
C THR A 145 -11.01 -16.79 19.44
N VAL A 146 -10.94 -17.04 18.14
CA VAL A 146 -9.98 -16.41 17.22
C VAL A 146 -10.69 -16.08 15.91
N ASP A 147 -10.14 -15.20 15.10
CA ASP A 147 -10.69 -14.91 13.76
C ASP A 147 -10.51 -16.11 12.80
N ARG A 148 -11.53 -16.38 11.98
CA ARG A 148 -11.49 -17.48 11.01
C ARG A 148 -10.33 -17.38 10.03
N ASN A 149 -10.01 -16.20 9.52
CA ASN A 149 -8.92 -16.01 8.55
C ASN A 149 -7.57 -16.43 9.16
N LEU A 150 -7.36 -16.12 10.44
CA LEU A 150 -6.16 -16.56 11.15
C LEU A 150 -6.12 -18.08 11.28
N LYS A 151 -7.23 -18.69 11.72
CA LYS A 151 -7.34 -20.15 11.86
C LYS A 151 -6.98 -20.86 10.55
N GLU A 152 -7.51 -20.39 9.42
CA GLU A 152 -7.24 -20.93 8.09
C GLU A 152 -5.77 -20.80 7.69
N ARG A 153 -5.15 -19.62 7.93
CA ARG A 153 -3.72 -19.39 7.69
C ARG A 153 -2.84 -20.34 8.50
N ILE A 154 -3.15 -20.55 9.79
CA ILE A 154 -2.40 -21.47 10.65
C ILE A 154 -2.54 -22.92 10.16
N ILE A 155 -3.73 -23.34 9.73
CA ILE A 155 -3.94 -24.68 9.18
C ILE A 155 -3.11 -24.88 7.91
N LYS A 156 -3.15 -23.91 6.99
CA LYS A 156 -2.38 -23.95 5.74
C LYS A 156 -0.88 -24.01 6.02
N TRP A 157 -0.37 -23.15 6.89
CA TRP A 157 1.05 -23.15 7.28
C TRP A 157 1.48 -24.49 7.92
N LYS A 158 0.66 -25.08 8.79
CA LYS A 158 0.93 -26.40 9.38
C LYS A 158 0.98 -27.50 8.32
N ALA A 159 0.11 -27.45 7.31
CA ALA A 159 0.12 -28.40 6.20
C ALA A 159 1.39 -28.26 5.35
N GLU A 160 1.77 -27.03 4.98
CA GLU A 160 3.00 -26.75 4.22
C GLU A 160 4.25 -27.22 4.97
N LYS A 161 4.35 -26.95 6.28
CA LYS A 161 5.48 -27.38 7.10
C LYS A 161 5.57 -28.90 7.24
N ARG A 162 4.44 -29.59 7.35
CA ARG A 162 4.39 -31.06 7.35
C ARG A 162 4.90 -31.63 6.02
N GLU A 163 4.54 -31.01 4.91
CA GLU A 163 4.97 -31.46 3.58
C GLU A 163 6.47 -31.20 3.36
N GLN A 164 6.97 -30.03 3.76
CA GLN A 164 8.41 -29.73 3.74
C GLN A 164 9.21 -30.75 4.57
N ALA A 165 8.71 -31.12 5.75
CA ALA A 165 9.38 -32.12 6.60
C ALA A 165 9.37 -33.53 5.98
N LYS A 166 8.30 -33.93 5.28
CA LYS A 166 8.26 -35.21 4.55
C LYS A 166 9.26 -35.22 3.40
N ASN A 167 9.30 -34.16 2.60
CA ASN A 167 10.21 -34.05 1.47
C ASN A 167 11.68 -34.06 1.93
N ALA A 168 12.02 -33.29 2.97
CA ALA A 168 13.37 -33.29 3.54
C ALA A 168 13.79 -34.67 4.07
N ARG A 169 12.86 -35.43 4.68
CA ARG A 169 13.13 -36.81 5.10
C ARG A 169 13.35 -37.75 3.91
N ALA A 170 12.54 -37.65 2.87
CA ALA A 170 12.68 -38.47 1.66
C ALA A 170 14.03 -38.22 0.95
N THR A 171 14.44 -36.95 0.83
CA THR A 171 15.75 -36.58 0.26
C THR A 171 16.90 -37.13 1.10
N ALA A 172 16.84 -36.99 2.43
CA ALA A 172 17.88 -37.52 3.33
C ALA A 172 17.95 -39.06 3.35
N THR A 173 16.84 -39.76 3.09
CA THR A 173 16.85 -41.22 2.93
C THR A 173 17.47 -41.64 1.60
N ALA A 174 17.15 -40.94 0.51
CA ALA A 174 17.74 -41.21 -0.81
C ALA A 174 19.26 -41.00 -0.83
N GLU A 175 19.76 -39.91 -0.24
CA GLU A 175 21.21 -39.64 -0.12
C GLU A 175 21.96 -40.69 0.71
N LYS A 176 21.31 -41.30 1.72
CA LYS A 176 21.93 -42.37 2.52
C LYS A 176 22.02 -43.71 1.78
N MET A 177 21.08 -43.98 0.87
CA MET A 177 21.11 -45.20 0.05
C MET A 177 22.19 -45.12 -1.03
N ASP A 178 22.42 -43.94 -1.60
CA ASP A 178 23.46 -43.72 -2.62
C ASP A 178 24.90 -43.84 -2.05
N VAL A 179 25.10 -43.55 -0.76
CA VAL A 179 26.41 -43.66 -0.06
C VAL A 179 26.73 -45.10 0.38
N THR A 180 25.75 -46.02 0.37
CA THR A 180 25.95 -47.41 0.82
C THR A 180 26.13 -48.42 -0.31
N GLU A 181 25.98 -48.01 -1.57
CA GLU A 181 26.19 -48.85 -2.76
C GLU A 181 27.52 -48.58 -3.51
N GLY A 182 28.42 -47.75 -2.96
CA GLY A 182 29.78 -47.49 -3.48
C GLY A 182 30.87 -48.05 -2.57
#